data_AF-A0A963PRM2-F1
#
_entry.id   AF-A0A963PRM2-F1
#
_cell.length_a   1.000
_cell.length_b   1.000
_cell.length_c   1.000
_cell.angle_alpha   90.00
_cell.angle_beta   90.00
_cell.angle_gamma   90.00
#
_symmetry.space_group_name_H-M   'P 1'
#
loop_
_entity.id
_entity.type
_entity.pdbx_description
1 polymer ?
#
loop_
_entity_poly.entity_id
_entity_poly.type
_entity_poly.pdbx_seq_one_letter_code
_entity_poly.pdbx_strand_id
1 'polypeptide(L)'
;MQTIHTATKVQNQPLQALMRAATPFLRIDGAKPQSWRRNVNTLTKSGKPSGSRRAQPNRYEAMFTALDDKTWSRLGEVLYFVSDQSGRLRMVGQSSRRLQDRWRVSPMHSVEDGSHLGRRSLYHTTGWPAIESSFDTEPPPFTVSALFRADLERVCREIGGPLSDALGMPETKLHKLSYHVEVWIRSLSRSGLDLWNKQ
;
A
#
# COMPACT_ATOMS: atom_id res chain seq x y z
N MET A 1 44.34 2.39 -8.18
CA MET A 1 43.24 3.28 -8.63
C MET A 1 41.99 2.43 -8.76
N GLN A 2 41.09 2.47 -7.79
CA GLN A 2 39.82 1.76 -7.82
C GLN A 2 38.80 2.59 -8.58
N THR A 3 38.31 2.08 -9.71
CA THR A 3 37.22 2.67 -10.47
C THR A 3 35.93 2.48 -9.68
N ILE A 4 35.46 3.55 -9.02
CA ILE A 4 34.15 3.58 -8.40
C ILE A 4 33.12 3.61 -9.55
N HIS A 5 32.52 2.46 -9.84
CA HIS A 5 31.33 2.40 -10.67
C HIS A 5 30.16 3.00 -9.87
N THR A 6 29.98 4.32 -9.97
CA THR A 6 28.69 4.96 -9.67
C THR A 6 27.68 4.44 -10.68
N ALA A 7 26.95 3.38 -10.30
CA ALA A 7 25.76 2.95 -11.01
C ALA A 7 24.75 4.11 -10.95
N THR A 8 24.66 4.85 -12.05
CA THR A 8 23.65 5.89 -12.26
C THR A 8 22.29 5.21 -12.21
N LYS A 9 21.61 5.31 -11.07
CA LYS A 9 20.26 4.78 -10.87
C LYS A 9 19.37 5.48 -11.90
N VAL A 10 18.98 4.77 -12.97
CA VAL A 10 18.07 5.32 -13.99
C VAL A 10 16.82 5.77 -13.27
N GLN A 11 16.66 7.08 -13.13
CA GLN A 11 15.47 7.67 -12.53
C GLN A 11 14.33 7.41 -13.51
N ASN A 12 13.39 6.54 -13.15
CA ASN A 12 12.22 6.29 -13.95
C ASN A 12 11.31 7.52 -13.87
N GLN A 13 11.51 8.47 -14.78
CA GLN A 13 10.84 9.77 -14.82
C GLN A 13 9.30 9.63 -14.79
N PRO A 14 8.67 8.67 -15.52
CA PRO A 14 7.24 8.43 -15.40
C PRO A 14 6.78 8.01 -13.99
N LEU A 15 7.51 7.12 -13.31
CA LEU A 15 7.19 6.72 -11.93
C LEU A 15 7.29 7.92 -10.98
N GLN A 16 8.33 8.73 -11.12
CA GLN A 16 8.51 9.93 -10.30
C GLN A 16 7.39 10.96 -10.51
N ALA A 17 6.90 11.11 -11.75
CA ALA A 17 5.77 11.99 -12.04
C ALA A 17 4.49 11.52 -11.33
N LEU A 18 4.18 10.22 -11.38
CA LEU A 18 3.03 9.64 -10.65
C LEU A 18 3.14 9.88 -9.14
N MET A 19 4.31 9.62 -8.56
CA MET A 19 4.53 9.80 -7.12
C MET A 19 4.42 11.27 -6.69
N ARG A 20 4.93 12.21 -7.49
CA ARG A 20 4.81 13.65 -7.21
C ARG A 20 3.38 14.17 -7.32
N ALA A 21 2.59 13.61 -8.23
CA ALA A 21 1.19 13.98 -8.39
C ALA A 21 0.28 13.42 -7.28
N ALA A 22 0.74 12.40 -6.55
CA ALA A 22 -0.06 11.74 -5.53
C ALA A 22 -0.17 12.58 -4.25
N THR A 23 -1.36 12.57 -3.64
CA THR A 23 -1.64 13.27 -2.37
C THR A 23 -1.32 12.35 -1.18
N PRO A 24 -0.40 12.75 -0.27
CA PRO A 24 -0.20 12.04 0.99
C PRO A 24 -1.46 12.04 1.85
N PHE A 25 -1.87 10.90 2.40
CA PHE A 25 -3.07 10.81 3.24
C PHE A 25 -2.87 10.08 4.57
N LEU A 26 -1.79 9.32 4.69
CA LEU A 26 -1.49 8.52 5.88
C LEU A 26 0.02 8.45 6.03
N ARG A 27 0.52 8.56 7.27
CA ARG A 27 1.92 8.32 7.61
C ARG A 27 2.00 7.24 8.67
N ILE A 28 2.84 6.24 8.45
CA ILE A 28 3.23 5.29 9.50
C ILE A 28 4.46 5.92 10.15
N ASP A 29 4.32 6.37 11.40
CA ASP A 29 5.36 7.10 12.13
C ASP A 29 6.34 6.14 12.82
N GLY A 30 5.87 4.95 13.18
CA GLY A 30 6.66 3.95 13.91
C GLY A 30 5.97 2.60 13.96
N ALA A 31 6.70 1.60 14.44
CA ALA A 31 6.18 0.27 14.67
C ALA A 31 6.69 -0.23 16.03
N LYS A 32 5.76 -0.65 16.90
CA LYS A 32 6.08 -1.21 18.21
C LYS A 32 5.95 -2.74 18.14
N PRO A 33 6.97 -3.51 18.55
CA PRO A 33 6.84 -4.96 18.71
C PRO A 33 5.72 -5.26 19.71
N GLN A 34 4.66 -5.88 19.20
CA GLN A 34 3.49 -6.25 19.98
C GLN A 34 2.69 -7.23 19.13
N SER A 35 2.64 -8.50 19.54
CA SER A 35 1.79 -9.47 18.88
C SER A 35 0.32 -9.17 19.17
N TRP A 36 -0.51 -9.11 18.13
CA TRP A 36 -1.95 -8.93 18.23
C TRP A 36 -2.67 -9.62 17.07
N ARG A 37 -3.96 -9.89 17.23
CA ARG A 37 -4.80 -10.39 16.13
C ARG A 37 -6.01 -9.49 15.91
N ARG A 38 -6.48 -9.45 14.66
CA ARG A 38 -7.75 -8.81 14.31
C ARG A 38 -8.90 -9.65 14.85
N ASN A 39 -10.03 -9.02 15.16
CA ASN A 39 -11.25 -9.79 15.39
C ASN A 39 -11.69 -10.44 14.08
N VAL A 40 -11.58 -11.77 14.00
CA VAL A 40 -12.07 -12.57 12.86
C VAL A 40 -13.29 -13.40 13.23
N ASN A 41 -13.97 -13.09 14.35
CA ASN A 41 -15.27 -13.65 14.69
C ASN A 41 -16.37 -13.06 13.79
N THR A 42 -16.24 -13.15 12.48
CA THR A 42 -17.40 -13.04 11.60
C THR A 42 -18.14 -14.37 11.69
N LEU A 43 -19.35 -14.39 12.22
CA LEU A 43 -20.23 -15.54 12.06
C LEU A 43 -20.61 -15.63 10.56
N THR A 44 -20.63 -16.84 10.00
CA THR A 44 -21.25 -17.08 8.69
C THR A 44 -22.75 -16.75 8.78
N LYS A 45 -23.44 -16.57 7.64
CA LYS A 45 -24.91 -16.46 7.60
C LYS A 45 -25.64 -17.64 8.29
N SER A 46 -24.93 -18.75 8.53
CA SER A 46 -25.39 -19.95 9.22
C SER A 46 -25.04 -19.99 10.71
N GLY A 47 -24.60 -18.88 11.31
CA GLY A 47 -24.28 -18.80 12.74
C GLY A 47 -23.03 -19.58 13.17
N LYS A 48 -22.23 -20.09 12.23
CA LYS A 48 -20.96 -20.75 12.54
C LYS A 48 -19.84 -19.72 12.58
N PRO A 49 -18.82 -19.88 13.43
CA PRO A 49 -17.60 -19.09 13.30
C PRO A 49 -17.12 -19.22 11.85
N SER A 50 -17.01 -18.10 11.12
CA SER A 50 -16.26 -18.09 9.87
C SER A 50 -14.82 -18.37 10.27
N GLY A 51 -14.45 -19.64 10.21
CA GLY A 51 -13.12 -20.13 10.48
C GLY A 51 -12.17 -19.63 9.41
N SER A 52 -11.89 -18.33 9.41
CA SER A 52 -10.66 -17.84 8.83
C SER A 52 -9.54 -18.24 9.78
N ARG A 53 -9.05 -19.47 9.63
CA ARG A 53 -7.73 -19.94 10.11
C ARG A 53 -6.56 -19.10 9.52
N ARG A 54 -6.81 -17.89 8.98
CA ARG A 54 -5.91 -17.15 8.07
C ARG A 54 -5.50 -15.75 8.55
N ALA A 55 -5.96 -15.26 9.70
CA ALA A 55 -5.32 -14.08 10.28
C ALA A 55 -4.14 -14.54 11.14
N GLN A 56 -2.98 -14.71 10.51
CA GLN A 56 -1.74 -14.81 11.28
C GLN A 56 -1.66 -13.62 12.24
N PRO A 57 -1.11 -13.80 13.45
CA PRO A 57 -0.87 -12.69 14.35
C PRO A 57 -0.04 -11.63 13.64
N ASN A 58 -0.46 -10.38 13.77
CA ASN A 58 0.38 -9.26 13.44
C ASN A 58 1.43 -9.13 14.55
N ARG A 59 2.70 -9.01 14.18
CA ARG A 59 3.84 -8.90 15.10
C ARG A 59 4.04 -7.46 15.60
N TYR A 60 3.50 -6.48 14.88
CA TYR A 60 3.73 -5.07 15.17
C TYR A 60 2.43 -4.27 15.28
N GLU A 61 2.40 -3.36 16.23
CA GLU A 61 1.45 -2.25 16.30
C GLU A 61 2.03 -1.06 15.54
N ALA A 62 1.36 -0.62 14.47
CA ALA A 62 1.80 0.55 13.71
C ALA A 62 1.27 1.83 14.36
N MET A 63 2.18 2.73 14.69
CA MET A 63 1.89 4.10 15.07
C MET A 63 1.70 4.90 13.79
N PHE A 64 0.57 5.58 13.64
CA PHE A 64 0.24 6.27 12.40
C PHE A 64 -0.48 7.59 12.63
N THR A 65 -0.36 8.48 11.65
CA THR A 65 -1.04 9.76 11.58
C THR A 65 -1.86 9.82 10.29
N ALA A 66 -3.14 10.16 10.40
CA ALA A 66 -3.96 10.51 9.25
C ALA A 66 -3.57 11.93 8.80
N LEU A 67 -3.10 12.05 7.56
CA LEU A 67 -2.68 13.35 7.00
C LEU A 67 -3.84 14.04 6.26
N ASP A 68 -4.70 13.24 5.61
CA ASP A 68 -5.87 13.74 4.87
C ASP A 68 -7.01 12.71 4.91
N ASP A 69 -7.96 12.93 5.82
CA ASP A 69 -9.14 12.10 5.99
C ASP A 69 -10.08 12.13 4.78
N LYS A 70 -10.12 13.23 4.01
CA LYS A 70 -10.95 13.32 2.81
C LYS A 70 -10.40 12.36 1.76
N THR A 71 -9.09 12.40 1.53
CA THR A 71 -8.41 11.47 0.62
C THR A 71 -8.56 10.02 1.09
N TRP A 72 -8.36 9.74 2.38
CA TRP A 72 -8.46 8.39 2.93
C TRP A 72 -9.88 7.79 2.79
N SER A 73 -10.91 8.60 3.00
CA SER A 73 -12.33 8.19 2.96
C SER A 73 -12.94 8.22 1.56
N ARG A 74 -12.31 8.88 0.58
CA ARG A 74 -12.83 9.09 -0.77
C ARG A 74 -13.10 7.77 -1.49
N LEU A 75 -14.31 7.65 -2.04
CA LEU A 75 -14.68 6.55 -2.92
C LEU A 75 -14.17 6.83 -4.34
N GLY A 76 -13.57 5.83 -4.97
CA GLY A 76 -13.19 5.91 -6.38
C GLY A 76 -12.18 4.84 -6.76
N GLU A 77 -11.84 4.84 -8.04
CA GLU A 77 -10.64 4.17 -8.51
C GLU A 77 -9.41 5.00 -8.15
N VAL A 78 -8.43 4.33 -7.55
CA VAL A 78 -7.25 4.96 -6.98
C VAL A 78 -6.05 4.03 -7.06
N LEU A 79 -4.91 4.61 -7.44
CA LEU A 79 -3.59 4.04 -7.28
C LEU A 79 -2.98 4.64 -6.00
N TYR A 80 -2.42 3.82 -5.12
CA TYR A 80 -1.74 4.28 -3.92
C TYR A 80 -0.32 3.75 -3.83
N PHE A 81 0.53 4.52 -3.17
CA PHE A 81 1.95 4.28 -3.01
C PHE A 81 2.31 4.26 -1.54
N VAL A 82 3.30 3.46 -1.16
CA VAL A 82 4.02 3.57 0.11
C VAL A 82 5.45 3.94 -0.22
N SER A 83 5.94 5.05 0.32
CA SER A 83 7.32 5.49 0.17
C SER A 83 8.04 5.55 1.50
N ASP A 84 9.34 5.26 1.49
CA ASP A 84 10.20 5.46 2.66
C ASP A 84 10.54 6.95 2.90
N GLN A 85 11.27 7.22 3.98
CA GLN A 85 11.70 8.57 4.36
C GLN A 85 12.54 9.27 3.26
N SER A 86 13.22 8.50 2.40
CA SER A 86 13.99 9.04 1.28
C SER A 86 13.16 9.27 0.00
N GLY A 87 11.85 9.04 0.07
CA GLY A 87 10.93 9.16 -1.07
C GLY A 87 11.02 7.99 -2.05
N ARG A 88 11.68 6.88 -1.70
CA ARG A 88 11.73 5.70 -2.57
C ARG A 88 10.43 4.93 -2.46
N LEU A 89 9.90 4.49 -3.61
CA LEU A 89 8.73 3.62 -3.64
C LEU A 89 9.06 2.25 -3.05
N ARG A 90 8.24 1.81 -2.09
CA ARG A 90 8.32 0.50 -1.44
C ARG A 90 7.12 -0.38 -1.70
N MET A 91 5.97 0.20 -1.98
CA MET A 91 4.79 -0.58 -2.35
C MET A 91 3.90 0.24 -3.26
N VAL A 92 3.31 -0.42 -4.24
CA VAL A 92 2.21 0.14 -5.04
C VAL A 92 1.00 -0.76 -4.92
N GLY A 93 -0.19 -0.19 -4.83
CA GLY A 93 -1.42 -0.95 -4.89
C GLY A 93 -2.57 -0.14 -5.45
N GLN A 94 -3.70 -0.80 -5.68
CA GLN A 94 -4.90 -0.14 -6.20
C GLN A 94 -6.15 -0.49 -5.39
N SER A 95 -7.16 0.36 -5.55
CA SER A 95 -8.51 0.12 -5.08
C SER A 95 -9.53 0.70 -6.05
N SER A 96 -10.68 0.04 -6.19
CA SER A 96 -11.90 0.62 -6.77
C SER A 96 -12.92 1.04 -5.71
N ARG A 97 -12.50 1.03 -4.44
CA ARG A 97 -13.29 1.36 -3.24
C ARG A 97 -12.50 2.39 -2.42
N ARG A 98 -12.97 2.70 -1.20
CA ARG A 98 -12.29 3.66 -0.32
C ARG A 98 -10.90 3.15 0.05
N LEU A 99 -9.94 4.06 0.24
CA LEU A 99 -8.62 3.66 0.76
C LEU A 99 -8.74 3.13 2.19
N GLN A 100 -9.71 3.61 2.98
CA GLN A 100 -10.07 3.04 4.29
C GLN A 100 -10.43 1.55 4.24
N ASP A 101 -10.88 1.00 3.10
CA ASP A 101 -11.13 -0.45 2.97
C ASP A 101 -9.84 -1.26 2.79
N ARG A 102 -8.76 -0.61 2.35
CA ARG A 102 -7.43 -1.19 2.18
C ARG A 102 -6.54 -0.94 3.39
N TRP A 103 -6.50 0.30 3.85
CA TRP A 103 -5.78 0.80 5.02
C TRP A 103 -6.79 1.00 6.16
N ARG A 104 -6.97 -0.05 6.96
CA ARG A 104 -8.04 -0.14 7.96
C ARG A 104 -7.51 0.05 9.36
N VAL A 105 -8.31 0.63 10.23
CA VAL A 105 -8.04 0.70 11.66
C VAL A 105 -8.88 -0.35 12.38
N SER A 106 -8.24 -1.41 12.88
CA SER A 106 -8.91 -2.56 13.49
C SER A 106 -8.72 -2.59 15.01
N PRO A 107 -9.75 -2.98 15.78
CA PRO A 107 -9.56 -3.28 17.20
C PRO A 107 -8.56 -4.40 17.41
N MET A 108 -7.62 -4.19 18.33
CA MET A 108 -6.58 -5.16 18.66
C MET A 108 -7.08 -6.16 19.69
N HIS A 109 -6.79 -7.44 19.46
CA HIS A 109 -7.07 -8.52 20.41
C HIS A 109 -5.77 -9.23 20.76
N SER A 110 -5.68 -9.72 21.99
CA SER A 110 -4.61 -10.58 22.46
C SER A 110 -4.55 -11.85 21.61
N VAL A 111 -3.32 -12.30 21.34
CA VAL A 111 -3.08 -13.56 20.63
C VAL A 111 -3.37 -14.76 21.52
N GLU A 112 -3.09 -14.63 22.82
CA GLU A 112 -3.13 -15.72 23.80
C GLU A 112 -4.57 -16.11 24.14
N ASP A 113 -5.37 -15.15 24.61
CA ASP A 113 -6.71 -15.39 25.15
C ASP A 113 -7.82 -14.77 24.28
N GLY A 114 -7.47 -13.95 23.29
CA GLY A 114 -8.45 -13.24 22.46
C GLY A 114 -9.14 -12.07 23.11
N SER A 115 -8.71 -11.65 24.30
CA SER A 115 -9.29 -10.49 24.96
C SER A 115 -9.06 -9.22 24.14
N HIS A 116 -10.02 -8.29 24.21
CA HIS A 116 -9.91 -7.00 23.55
C HIS A 116 -8.88 -6.13 24.29
N LEU A 117 -7.89 -5.58 23.57
CA LEU A 117 -6.78 -4.82 24.18
C LEU A 117 -7.10 -3.35 24.47
N GLY A 118 -8.34 -2.91 24.20
CA GLY A 118 -8.78 -1.53 24.46
C GLY A 118 -8.29 -0.48 23.45
N ARG A 119 -7.56 -0.92 22.42
CA ARG A 119 -6.92 -0.05 21.42
C ARG A 119 -7.11 -0.58 20.01
N ARG A 120 -6.79 0.28 19.03
CA ARG A 120 -6.92 -0.04 17.61
C ARG A 120 -5.58 0.19 16.92
N SER A 121 -5.30 -0.61 15.90
CA SER A 121 -4.08 -0.51 15.10
C SER A 121 -4.42 -0.46 13.62
N LEU A 122 -3.59 0.27 12.86
CA LEU A 122 -3.64 0.28 11.41
C LEU A 122 -3.24 -1.12 10.89
N TYR A 123 -3.89 -1.55 9.82
CA TYR A 123 -3.45 -2.69 9.03
C TYR A 123 -3.81 -2.52 7.56
N HIS A 124 -3.06 -3.18 6.68
CA HIS A 124 -3.37 -3.25 5.26
C HIS A 124 -4.02 -4.59 4.90
N THR A 125 -5.15 -4.58 4.19
CA THR A 125 -6.01 -5.77 4.03
C THR A 125 -5.30 -6.97 3.41
N THR A 126 -4.42 -6.76 2.44
CA THR A 126 -3.73 -7.84 1.73
C THR A 126 -2.21 -7.76 1.81
N GLY A 127 -1.66 -6.56 2.01
CA GLY A 127 -0.22 -6.29 1.98
C GLY A 127 0.43 -6.16 3.36
N TRP A 128 -0.33 -6.36 4.45
CA TRP A 128 0.23 -6.20 5.79
C TRP A 128 1.44 -7.09 6.06
N PRO A 129 1.47 -8.39 5.71
CA PRO A 129 2.63 -9.22 5.97
C PRO A 129 3.93 -8.67 5.36
N ALA A 130 3.87 -8.13 4.13
CA ALA A 130 5.01 -7.54 3.46
C ALA A 130 5.48 -6.23 4.11
N ILE A 131 4.54 -5.35 4.48
CA ILE A 131 4.83 -4.11 5.22
C ILE A 131 5.41 -4.44 6.59
N GLU A 132 4.84 -5.41 7.29
CA GLU A 132 5.25 -5.78 8.64
C GLU A 132 6.62 -6.47 8.64
N SER A 133 6.96 -7.24 7.60
CA SER A 133 8.29 -7.80 7.46
C SER A 133 9.36 -6.75 7.19
N SER A 134 9.01 -5.61 6.59
CA SER A 134 10.00 -4.58 6.29
C SER A 134 10.39 -3.75 7.52
N PHE A 135 9.56 -3.69 8.56
CA PHE A 135 9.88 -2.93 9.78
C PHE A 135 11.20 -3.36 10.45
N ASP A 136 11.62 -4.60 10.26
CA ASP A 136 12.87 -5.15 10.81
C ASP A 136 14.12 -4.61 10.08
N THR A 137 14.00 -4.28 8.78
CA THR A 137 15.14 -3.89 7.92
C THR A 137 15.11 -2.44 7.47
N GLU A 138 13.91 -1.89 7.36
CA GLU A 138 13.62 -0.52 6.93
C GLU A 138 12.59 0.03 7.92
N PRO A 139 12.98 0.63 9.04
CA PRO A 139 12.01 1.15 9.99
C PRO A 139 11.26 2.37 9.40
N PRO A 140 10.02 2.63 9.85
CA PRO A 140 9.32 3.88 9.53
C PRO A 140 10.16 5.14 9.89
N PRO A 141 9.87 6.32 9.31
CA PRO A 141 8.56 6.69 8.79
C PRO A 141 8.31 6.27 7.34
N PHE A 142 7.05 5.91 7.07
CA PHE A 142 6.55 5.65 5.73
C PHE A 142 5.39 6.57 5.39
N THR A 143 5.36 7.09 4.18
CA THR A 143 4.26 7.91 3.67
C THR A 143 3.41 7.10 2.71
N VAL A 144 2.10 7.10 2.93
CA VAL A 144 1.13 6.54 1.99
C VAL A 144 0.44 7.67 1.26
N SER A 145 0.52 7.64 -0.07
CA SER A 145 -0.06 8.64 -0.95
C SER A 145 -1.01 8.01 -1.97
N ALA A 146 -1.91 8.80 -2.52
CA ALA A 146 -2.97 8.36 -3.40
C ALA A 146 -3.10 9.23 -4.65
N LEU A 147 -3.39 8.61 -5.78
CA LEU A 147 -3.65 9.25 -7.06
C LEU A 147 -4.95 8.70 -7.64
N PHE A 148 -6.00 9.53 -7.65
CA PHE A 148 -7.33 9.13 -8.10
C PHE A 148 -7.44 9.19 -9.62
N ARG A 149 -8.44 8.47 -10.18
CA ARG A 149 -8.60 8.25 -11.62
C ARG A 149 -8.41 9.47 -12.52
N ALA A 150 -9.00 10.62 -12.18
CA ALA A 150 -8.89 11.82 -13.00
C ALA A 150 -7.45 12.35 -13.07
N ASP A 151 -6.76 12.43 -11.92
CA ASP A 151 -5.38 12.85 -11.84
C ASP A 151 -4.44 11.81 -12.44
N LEU A 152 -4.70 10.52 -12.24
CA LEU A 152 -3.97 9.43 -12.85
C LEU A 152 -4.03 9.52 -14.38
N GLU A 153 -5.22 9.73 -14.94
CA GLU A 153 -5.40 9.89 -16.38
C GLU A 153 -4.61 11.07 -16.92
N ARG A 154 -4.72 12.21 -16.24
CA ARG A 154 -4.04 13.45 -16.61
C ARG A 154 -2.52 13.22 -16.65
N VAL A 155 -1.95 12.63 -15.60
CA VAL A 155 -0.51 12.32 -15.56
C VAL A 155 -0.11 11.34 -16.66
N CYS A 156 -0.92 10.30 -16.91
CA CYS A 156 -0.64 9.35 -17.99
C CYS A 156 -0.61 10.02 -19.38
N ARG A 157 -1.53 10.96 -19.64
CA ARG A 157 -1.57 11.73 -20.90
C ARG A 157 -0.39 12.71 -21.01
N GLU A 158 -0.06 13.40 -19.93
CA GLU A 158 1.03 14.41 -19.90
C GLU A 158 2.41 13.78 -20.10
N ILE A 159 2.66 12.61 -19.51
CA ILE A 159 3.98 11.96 -19.53
C ILE A 159 4.19 11.09 -20.77
N GLY A 160 3.14 10.45 -21.28
CA GLY A 160 3.23 9.58 -22.45
C GLY A 160 3.97 8.25 -22.19
N GLY A 161 4.49 7.66 -23.27
CA GLY A 161 5.27 6.41 -23.22
C GLY A 161 4.47 5.24 -22.60
N PRO A 162 5.08 4.43 -21.72
CA PRO A 162 4.40 3.29 -21.09
C PRO A 162 3.10 3.65 -20.33
N LEU A 163 2.98 4.90 -19.88
CA LEU A 163 1.75 5.38 -19.23
C LEU A 163 0.65 5.69 -20.25
N SER A 164 1.01 6.08 -21.47
CA SER A 164 0.05 6.20 -22.58
C SER A 164 -0.44 4.82 -23.03
N ASP A 165 0.44 3.82 -23.04
CA ASP A 165 0.05 2.44 -23.37
C ASP A 165 -1.01 1.94 -22.38
N ALA A 166 -0.86 2.25 -21.09
CA ALA A 166 -1.84 1.90 -20.06
C ALA A 166 -3.22 2.55 -20.28
N LEU A 167 -3.28 3.73 -20.92
CA LEU A 167 -4.56 4.38 -21.30
C LEU A 167 -5.25 3.67 -22.47
N GLY A 168 -4.48 3.05 -23.37
CA GLY A 168 -5.01 2.30 -24.51
C GLY A 168 -5.47 0.88 -24.16
N MET A 169 -5.16 0.39 -22.96
CA MET A 169 -5.53 -0.96 -22.54
C MET A 169 -7.04 -1.07 -22.27
N PRO A 170 -7.70 -2.16 -22.71
CA PRO A 170 -9.12 -2.37 -22.42
C PRO A 170 -9.42 -2.37 -20.92
N GLU A 171 -10.45 -1.62 -20.51
CA GLU A 171 -10.92 -1.62 -19.13
C GLU A 171 -12.03 -2.67 -18.91
N THR A 172 -12.00 -3.32 -17.76
CA THR A 172 -13.06 -4.21 -17.28
C THR A 172 -13.48 -3.82 -15.87
N LYS A 173 -14.48 -4.52 -15.30
CA LYS A 173 -14.86 -4.33 -13.89
C LYS A 173 -13.70 -4.57 -12.91
N LEU A 174 -12.72 -5.39 -13.29
CA LEU A 174 -11.58 -5.78 -12.43
C LEU A 174 -10.28 -5.09 -12.83
N HIS A 175 -10.09 -4.79 -14.11
CA HIS A 175 -8.87 -4.21 -14.66
C HIS A 175 -9.18 -2.82 -15.19
N LYS A 176 -8.98 -1.81 -14.35
CA LYS A 176 -9.13 -0.41 -14.73
C LYS A 176 -7.75 0.24 -14.94
N LEU A 177 -7.69 1.51 -15.28
CA LEU A 177 -6.43 2.24 -15.45
C LEU A 177 -5.45 2.04 -14.27
N SER A 178 -5.92 2.14 -13.03
CA SER A 178 -5.07 1.95 -11.84
C SER A 178 -4.44 0.56 -11.78
N TYR A 179 -5.13 -0.47 -12.30
CA TYR A 179 -4.58 -1.82 -12.41
C TYR A 179 -3.48 -1.88 -13.47
N HIS A 180 -3.73 -1.34 -14.66
CA HIS A 180 -2.74 -1.35 -15.76
C HIS A 180 -1.47 -0.59 -15.36
N VAL A 181 -1.61 0.55 -14.68
CA VAL A 181 -0.47 1.32 -14.16
C VAL A 181 0.22 0.58 -13.00
N GLU A 182 -0.51 -0.07 -12.09
CA GLU A 182 0.09 -0.91 -11.04
C GLU A 182 0.94 -2.05 -11.64
N VAL A 183 0.43 -2.73 -12.66
CA VAL A 183 1.15 -3.81 -13.37
C VAL A 183 2.43 -3.28 -14.01
N TRP A 184 2.35 -2.14 -14.69
CA TRP A 184 3.54 -1.48 -15.24
C TRP A 184 4.57 -1.14 -14.15
N ILE A 185 4.17 -0.49 -13.05
CA ILE A 185 5.09 -0.16 -11.95
C ILE A 185 5.73 -1.42 -11.38
N ARG A 186 4.95 -2.49 -11.18
CA ARG A 186 5.48 -3.76 -10.68
C ARG A 186 6.48 -4.39 -11.63
N SER A 187 6.29 -4.25 -12.94
CA SER A 187 7.25 -4.75 -13.93
C SER A 187 8.64 -4.11 -13.77
N LEU A 188 8.72 -2.88 -13.25
CA LEU A 188 9.98 -2.18 -12.98
C LEU A 188 10.81 -2.84 -11.87
N SER A 189 10.23 -3.74 -11.08
CA SER A 189 10.97 -4.51 -10.08
C SER A 189 12.07 -5.37 -10.70
N ARG A 190 11.85 -5.85 -11.93
CA ARG A 190 12.84 -6.59 -12.72
C ARG A 190 14.05 -5.71 -13.11
N SER A 191 13.88 -4.40 -13.07
CA SER A 191 14.92 -3.41 -13.36
C SER A 191 15.55 -2.81 -12.09
N GLY A 192 15.36 -3.43 -10.93
CA GLY A 192 15.99 -3.03 -9.66
C GLY A 192 15.15 -2.15 -8.75
N LEU A 193 13.84 -2.00 -9.01
CA LEU A 193 12.92 -1.35 -8.06
C LEU A 193 12.56 -2.32 -6.93
N ASP A 194 13.03 -2.02 -5.72
CA ASP A 194 12.83 -2.89 -4.56
C ASP A 194 11.50 -2.63 -3.86
N LEU A 195 10.44 -3.25 -4.38
CA LEU A 195 9.09 -3.24 -3.81
C LEU A 195 8.91 -4.37 -2.79
N TRP A 196 8.19 -4.14 -1.71
CA TRP A 196 7.84 -5.18 -0.73
C TRP A 196 6.77 -6.16 -1.26
N ASN A 197 5.89 -5.72 -2.17
CA ASN A 197 4.82 -6.55 -2.70
C ASN A 197 5.15 -7.19 -4.06
N LYS A 198 6.31 -7.87 -4.13
CA LYS A 198 6.71 -8.68 -5.30
C LYS A 198 5.73 -9.85 -5.50
N GLN A 199 5.41 -10.16 -6.76
CA GLN A 199 4.70 -11.39 -7.13
C GLN A 199 5.71 -12.46 -7.51
#